data_AF-A0A212C5W8-F1
#
_entry.id   AF-A0A212C5W8-F1
#
_cell.length_a   1.000
_cell.length_b   1.000
_cell.length_c   1.000
_cell.angle_alpha   90.00
_cell.angle_beta   90.00
_cell.angle_gamma   90.00
#
_symmetry.space_group_name_H-M   'P 1'
#
loop_
_entity.id
_entity.type
_entity.pdbx_description
1 polymer ?
#
loop_
_entity_poly.entity_id
_entity_poly.type
_entity_poly.pdbx_seq_one_letter_code
_entity_poly.pdbx_strand_id
1 'polypeptide(L)'
;CLTNKSEELSNSTVYFLNQFNHTLTCFENNLQGSTHSLQLRNYSEVCKNCREAYKTLSSLYSEMQKINERESKAEFGTHLCIDVEDAMNITRKLWSRTFNCSVPCSDTVPVIAVSVFILFLPVVFYLSSFLHSEQKKRKLIL
;
A
#
# COMPACT_ATOMS: atom_id res chain seq x y z
N CYS A 1 1.05 15.67 -18.90
CA CYS A 1 1.60 16.68 -17.97
C CYS A 1 1.13 18.07 -18.39
N LEU A 2 1.30 18.40 -19.67
CA LEU A 2 0.72 19.61 -20.26
C LEU A 2 -0.74 19.39 -20.65
N THR A 3 -1.45 20.49 -20.86
CA THR A 3 -2.76 20.50 -21.52
C THR A 3 -2.64 20.07 -22.99
N ASN A 4 -3.76 19.76 -23.64
CA ASN A 4 -3.80 19.36 -25.06
C ASN A 4 -3.20 20.41 -26.02
N LYS A 5 -3.11 21.67 -25.59
CA LYS A 5 -2.49 22.76 -26.36
C LYS A 5 -1.00 22.94 -26.09
N SER A 6 -0.43 22.17 -25.17
CA SER A 6 0.98 22.23 -24.75
C SER A 6 1.48 23.60 -24.21
N GLU A 7 0.58 24.55 -23.96
CA GLU A 7 0.92 25.90 -23.49
C GLU A 7 1.13 25.97 -21.98
N GLU A 8 0.40 25.16 -21.21
CA GLU A 8 0.37 25.21 -19.75
C GLU A 8 0.27 23.80 -19.13
N LEU A 9 0.63 23.70 -17.84
CA LEU A 9 0.43 22.49 -17.03
C LEU A 9 -1.06 22.13 -16.97
N SER A 10 -1.37 20.83 -16.99
CA SER A 10 -2.74 20.37 -16.77
C SER A 10 -3.21 20.72 -15.37
N ASN A 11 -4.50 21.03 -15.22
CA ASN A 11 -5.09 21.35 -13.91
C ASN A 11 -4.88 20.22 -12.89
N SER A 12 -4.90 18.96 -13.34
CA SER A 12 -4.57 17.79 -12.51
C SER A 12 -3.13 17.82 -11.97
N THR A 13 -2.16 18.22 -12.80
CA THR A 13 -0.75 18.32 -12.39
C THR A 13 -0.55 19.48 -11.41
N VAL A 14 -1.16 20.64 -11.68
CA VAL A 14 -1.11 21.80 -10.76
C VAL A 14 -1.70 21.44 -9.41
N TYR A 15 -2.87 20.80 -9.40
CA TYR A 15 -3.52 20.38 -8.16
C TYR A 15 -2.67 19.37 -7.38
N PHE A 16 -2.07 18.40 -8.07
CA PHE A 16 -1.14 17.45 -7.45
C PHE A 16 0.07 18.15 -6.82
N LEU A 17 0.73 19.06 -7.53
CA LEU A 17 1.88 19.79 -7.03
C LEU A 17 1.54 20.68 -5.82
N ASN A 18 0.33 21.25 -5.78
CA ASN A 18 -0.16 21.98 -4.63
C ASN A 18 -0.32 21.07 -3.39
N GLN A 19 -0.90 19.88 -3.57
CA GLN A 19 -1.05 18.90 -2.48
C GLN A 19 0.30 18.33 -2.02
N PHE A 20 1.25 18.18 -2.95
CA PHE A 20 2.62 17.82 -2.63
C PHE A 20 3.29 18.89 -1.76
N ASN A 21 3.21 20.17 -2.14
CA ASN A 21 3.74 21.27 -1.34
C ASN A 21 3.09 21.32 0.04
N HIS A 22 1.77 21.19 0.12
CA HIS A 22 1.07 21.13 1.41
C HIS A 22 1.57 19.99 2.31
N THR A 23 1.82 18.81 1.72
CA THR A 23 2.34 17.64 2.44
C THR A 23 3.76 17.88 2.94
N LEU A 24 4.64 18.46 2.12
CA LEU A 24 6.00 18.80 2.53
C LEU A 24 6.02 19.85 3.65
N THR A 25 5.20 20.89 3.54
CA THR A 25 5.06 21.90 4.61
C THR A 25 4.58 21.25 5.91
N CYS A 26 3.66 20.29 5.84
CA CYS A 26 3.25 19.53 7.02
C CYS A 26 4.44 18.76 7.63
N PHE A 27 5.23 18.06 6.81
CA PHE A 27 6.41 17.35 7.30
C PHE A 27 7.40 18.30 7.97
N GLU A 28 7.72 19.42 7.33
CA GLU A 28 8.68 20.40 7.86
C GLU A 28 8.21 21.00 9.21
N ASN A 29 6.96 21.44 9.30
CA ASN A 29 6.41 22.02 10.51
C ASN A 29 6.46 21.05 11.70
N ASN A 30 6.18 19.77 11.45
CA ASN A 30 6.20 18.73 12.49
C ASN A 30 7.61 18.16 12.74
N LEU A 31 8.62 18.54 11.94
CA LEU A 31 10.02 18.23 12.20
C LEU A 31 10.68 19.31 13.08
N GLN A 32 10.38 20.59 12.86
CA GLN A 32 10.98 21.71 13.60
C GLN A 32 10.60 21.70 15.10
N GLY A 33 9.39 21.24 15.44
CA GLY A 33 8.96 21.06 16.83
C GLY A 33 9.78 20.05 17.65
N SER A 34 10.56 19.18 17.00
CA SER A 34 11.38 18.15 17.65
C SER A 34 12.80 18.60 18.06
N THR A 35 13.16 19.87 17.81
CA THR A 35 14.53 20.38 17.99
C THR A 35 14.91 20.68 19.44
N HIS A 36 13.96 20.68 20.38
CA HIS A 36 14.21 20.99 21.79
C HIS A 36 14.62 19.80 22.67
N SER A 37 14.60 18.57 22.14
CA SER A 37 15.08 17.38 22.84
C SER A 37 16.23 16.74 22.08
N LEU A 38 17.44 16.95 22.62
CA LEU A 38 18.58 16.08 22.35
C LEU A 38 18.10 14.62 22.46
N GLN A 39 18.33 13.83 21.40
CA GLN A 39 18.54 12.37 21.43
C GLN A 39 17.45 11.40 20.90
N LEU A 40 16.33 11.82 20.32
CA LEU A 40 15.53 10.90 19.47
C LEU A 40 14.61 11.70 18.54
N ARG A 41 14.85 11.70 17.22
CA ARG A 41 13.89 12.29 16.27
C ARG A 41 12.61 11.47 16.31
N ASN A 42 11.67 11.91 17.12
CA ASN A 42 10.38 11.25 17.26
C ASN A 42 9.48 11.65 16.08
N TYR A 43 9.56 10.90 14.99
CA TYR A 43 8.72 11.11 13.81
C TYR A 43 7.25 10.74 14.03
N SER A 44 6.86 10.30 15.23
CA SER A 44 5.47 9.96 15.56
C SER A 44 4.51 11.12 15.32
N GLU A 45 4.92 12.36 15.62
CA GLU A 45 4.10 13.55 15.38
C GLU A 45 3.89 13.80 13.88
N VAL A 46 4.93 13.62 13.06
CA VAL A 46 4.83 13.70 11.59
C VAL A 46 3.84 12.64 11.10
N CYS A 47 3.97 11.39 11.55
CA CYS A 47 3.08 10.30 11.14
C CYS A 47 1.63 10.55 11.56
N LYS A 48 1.39 11.12 12.74
CA LYS A 48 0.05 11.39 13.26
C LYS A 48 -0.60 12.58 12.56
N ASN A 49 0.13 13.70 12.47
CA ASN A 49 -0.43 14.98 12.03
C ASN A 49 -0.49 15.09 10.51
N CYS A 50 0.44 14.46 9.78
CA CYS A 50 0.50 14.52 8.32
C CYS A 50 -0.11 13.30 7.61
N ARG A 51 -0.74 12.37 8.36
CA ARG A 51 -1.37 11.17 7.82
C ARG A 51 -2.39 11.47 6.73
N GLU A 52 -3.31 12.40 7.01
CA GLU A 52 -4.39 12.72 6.07
C GLU A 52 -3.87 13.45 4.83
N ALA A 53 -2.87 14.34 4.98
CA ALA A 53 -2.21 14.98 3.86
C ALA A 53 -1.53 13.95 2.93
N TYR A 54 -0.73 13.04 3.51
CA TYR A 54 -0.08 11.96 2.76
C TYR A 54 -1.09 11.02 2.08
N LYS A 55 -2.17 10.64 2.78
CA LYS A 55 -3.23 9.78 2.26
C LYS A 55 -3.97 10.45 1.09
N THR A 56 -4.26 11.75 1.21
CA THR A 56 -4.92 12.53 0.16
C THR A 56 -4.04 12.61 -1.09
N LEU A 57 -2.74 12.92 -0.93
CA LEU A 57 -1.78 12.93 -2.04
C LEU A 57 -1.64 11.55 -2.71
N SER A 58 -1.56 10.48 -1.91
CA SER A 58 -1.46 9.10 -2.41
C SER A 58 -2.72 8.67 -3.16
N SER A 59 -3.90 9.07 -2.68
CA SER A 59 -5.17 8.81 -3.35
C SER A 59 -5.26 9.54 -4.68
N LEU A 60 -4.89 10.83 -4.70
CA LEU A 60 -4.87 11.64 -5.92
C LEU A 60 -3.92 11.05 -6.97
N TYR A 61 -2.71 10.64 -6.59
CA TYR A 61 -1.78 9.96 -7.49
C TYR A 61 -2.41 8.70 -8.11
N SER A 62 -3.07 7.89 -7.29
CA SER A 62 -3.71 6.64 -7.73
C SER A 62 -4.89 6.89 -8.67
N GLU A 63 -5.63 7.99 -8.46
CA GLU A 63 -6.70 8.42 -9.36
C GLU A 63 -6.16 8.91 -10.69
N MET A 64 -5.11 9.74 -10.68
CA MET A 64 -4.44 10.19 -11.91
C MET A 64 -3.90 9.03 -12.72
N GLN A 65 -3.33 8.00 -12.06
CA GLN A 65 -2.86 6.78 -12.72
C GLN A 65 -4.02 6.05 -13.41
N LYS A 66 -5.15 5.85 -12.71
CA LYS A 66 -6.35 5.21 -13.30
C LYS A 66 -6.94 5.99 -14.48
N ILE A 67 -6.93 7.33 -14.40
CA ILE A 67 -7.41 8.19 -15.50
C ILE A 67 -6.48 8.02 -16.71
N ASN A 68 -5.17 8.10 -16.50
CA ASN A 68 -4.18 7.95 -17.57
C ASN A 68 -4.24 6.55 -18.22
N GLU A 69 -4.42 5.49 -17.44
CA GLU A 69 -4.63 4.13 -17.95
C GLU A 69 -5.87 4.04 -18.86
N ARG A 70 -6.96 4.72 -18.50
CA ARG A 70 -8.19 4.75 -19.31
C ARG A 70 -8.02 5.57 -20.60
N GLU A 71 -7.35 6.72 -20.51
CA GLU A 71 -7.18 7.64 -21.64
C GLU A 71 -6.14 7.16 -22.65
N SER A 72 -5.04 6.56 -22.18
CA SER A 72 -3.91 6.19 -23.03
C SER A 72 -4.17 4.98 -23.93
N LYS A 73 -5.23 4.19 -23.70
CA LYS A 73 -5.48 2.88 -24.35
C LYS A 73 -4.22 1.97 -24.41
N ALA A 74 -3.22 2.30 -23.61
CA ALA A 74 -1.92 1.65 -23.62
C ALA A 74 -1.95 0.53 -22.59
N GLU A 75 -1.14 -0.49 -22.85
CA GLU A 75 -0.99 -1.63 -21.96
C GLU A 75 -0.60 -1.20 -20.53
N PHE A 76 -0.91 -2.10 -19.61
CA PHE A 76 -0.63 -2.02 -18.18
C PHE A 76 0.72 -1.35 -17.88
N GLY A 77 0.70 -0.20 -17.18
CA GLY A 77 1.92 0.51 -16.78
C GLY A 77 2.19 1.84 -17.47
N THR A 78 1.19 2.53 -18.03
CA THR A 78 1.38 3.89 -18.53
C THR A 78 1.87 4.82 -17.42
N HIS A 79 3.13 5.19 -17.50
CA HIS A 79 3.78 6.12 -16.58
C HIS A 79 3.09 7.48 -16.58
N LEU A 80 3.01 8.10 -15.41
CA LEU A 80 2.61 9.49 -15.30
C LEU A 80 3.78 10.39 -15.73
N CYS A 81 3.55 11.69 -15.67
CA CYS A 81 4.61 12.65 -15.83
C CYS A 81 5.74 12.43 -14.83
N ILE A 82 7.00 12.51 -15.28
CA ILE A 82 8.18 12.27 -14.44
C ILE A 82 8.18 13.15 -13.17
N ASP A 83 7.79 14.42 -13.27
CA ASP A 83 7.72 15.33 -12.12
C ASP A 83 6.74 14.85 -11.04
N VAL A 84 5.62 14.26 -11.46
CA VAL A 84 4.59 13.70 -10.57
C VAL A 84 5.10 12.39 -9.95
N GLU A 85 5.74 11.53 -10.75
CA GLU A 85 6.32 10.27 -10.28
C GLU A 85 7.44 10.52 -9.27
N ASP A 86 8.34 11.46 -9.54
CA ASP A 86 9.45 11.82 -8.66
C ASP A 86 8.95 12.43 -7.35
N ALA A 87 8.01 13.37 -7.41
CA ALA A 87 7.40 13.96 -6.22
C ALA A 87 6.72 12.89 -5.34
N MET A 88 5.98 11.96 -5.95
CA MET A 88 5.35 10.86 -5.20
C MET A 88 6.39 9.88 -4.65
N ASN A 89 7.44 9.56 -5.41
CA ASN A 89 8.51 8.64 -4.98
C ASN A 89 9.29 9.21 -3.78
N ILE A 90 9.65 10.49 -3.83
CA ILE A 90 10.28 11.22 -2.71
C ILE A 90 9.37 11.16 -1.48
N THR A 91 8.08 11.48 -1.65
CA THR A 91 7.11 11.45 -0.54
C THR A 91 6.99 10.05 0.08
N ARG A 92 6.87 9.00 -0.75
CA ARG A 92 6.80 7.60 -0.28
C ARG A 92 8.06 7.18 0.46
N LYS A 93 9.25 7.56 -0.05
CA LYS A 93 10.52 7.26 0.62
C LYS A 93 10.61 7.94 1.97
N LEU A 94 10.23 9.22 2.06
CA LEU A 94 10.17 9.94 3.33
C LEU A 94 9.22 9.27 4.31
N TRP A 95 7.98 8.99 3.88
CA TRP A 95 6.95 8.37 4.72
C TRP A 95 7.33 6.99 5.24
N SER A 96 7.82 6.11 4.36
CA SER A 96 8.05 4.69 4.68
C SER A 96 9.43 4.39 5.25
N ARG A 97 10.49 5.05 4.76
CA ARG A 97 11.88 4.73 5.14
C ARG A 97 12.44 5.72 6.14
N THR A 98 12.22 7.02 5.93
CA THR A 98 12.79 8.05 6.80
C THR A 98 11.99 8.19 8.09
N PHE A 99 10.67 8.32 7.99
CA PHE A 99 9.78 8.49 9.15
C PHE A 99 9.23 7.18 9.68
N ASN A 100 9.30 6.10 8.90
CA ASN A 100 8.78 4.77 9.23
C ASN A 100 7.30 4.80 9.68
N CYS A 101 6.49 5.62 9.02
CA CYS A 101 5.07 5.81 9.34
C CYS A 101 4.16 4.70 8.77
N SER A 102 4.72 3.80 7.97
CA SER A 102 3.98 2.67 7.40
C SER A 102 3.64 1.67 8.50
N VAL A 103 2.35 1.62 8.88
CA VAL A 103 1.84 0.62 9.81
C VAL A 103 1.43 -0.62 9.01
N PRO A 104 2.13 -1.75 9.13
CA PRO A 104 1.68 -3.00 8.51
C PRO A 104 0.39 -3.47 9.20
N CYS A 105 -0.62 -3.84 8.41
CA CYS A 105 -1.77 -4.57 8.93
C CYS A 105 -1.30 -5.98 9.29
N SER A 106 -1.46 -6.39 10.55
CA SER A 106 -1.06 -7.73 11.01
C SER A 106 -2.23 -8.69 10.92
N ASP A 107 -2.39 -9.33 9.76
CA ASP A 107 -3.36 -10.40 9.54
C ASP A 107 -2.71 -11.79 9.65
N THR A 108 -1.58 -11.86 10.36
CA THR A 108 -0.74 -13.06 10.45
C THR A 108 -1.49 -14.24 11.08
N VAL A 109 -2.20 -14.02 12.18
CA VAL A 109 -2.96 -15.05 12.89
C VAL A 109 -4.06 -15.68 12.03
N PRO A 110 -5.01 -14.92 11.44
CA PRO A 110 -6.05 -15.51 10.61
C PRO A 110 -5.48 -16.19 9.35
N VAL A 111 -4.45 -15.61 8.73
CA VAL A 111 -3.79 -16.21 7.56
C VAL A 111 -3.18 -17.57 7.91
N ILE A 112 -2.45 -17.67 9.03
CA ILE A 112 -1.85 -18.93 9.47
C ILE A 112 -2.94 -19.96 9.77
N ALA A 113 -3.97 -19.59 10.52
CA ALA A 113 -5.04 -20.52 10.91
C ALA A 113 -5.76 -21.12 9.70
N VAL A 114 -6.16 -20.29 8.73
CA VAL A 114 -6.82 -20.75 7.49
C VAL A 114 -5.89 -21.62 6.66
N SER A 115 -4.62 -21.23 6.51
CA SER A 115 -3.63 -21.99 5.74
C SER A 115 -3.43 -23.38 6.34
N VAL A 116 -3.24 -23.46 7.65
CA VAL A 116 -3.06 -24.73 8.37
C VAL A 116 -4.29 -25.62 8.23
N PHE A 117 -5.48 -25.06 8.42
CA PHE A 117 -6.73 -25.81 8.28
C PHE A 117 -6.87 -26.43 6.88
N ILE A 118 -6.65 -25.65 5.82
CA ILE A 118 -6.72 -26.13 4.44
C ILE A 118 -5.69 -27.23 4.18
N LEU A 119 -4.47 -27.11 4.71
CA LEU A 119 -3.42 -28.13 4.57
C LEU A 119 -3.73 -29.44 5.29
N PHE A 120 -4.53 -29.42 6.36
CA PHE A 120 -4.95 -30.63 7.07
C PHE A 120 -6.10 -31.36 6.38
N LEU A 121 -6.93 -30.69 5.57
CA LEU A 121 -8.07 -31.33 4.89
C LEU A 121 -7.67 -32.54 4.03
N PRO A 122 -6.61 -32.49 3.18
CA PRO A 122 -6.16 -33.65 2.42
C PRO A 122 -5.73 -34.81 3.33
N VAL A 123 -5.00 -34.53 4.41
CA VAL A 123 -4.51 -35.56 5.34
C VAL A 123 -5.68 -36.30 5.98
N VAL A 124 -6.66 -35.55 6.51
CA VAL A 124 -7.87 -36.12 7.10
C VAL A 124 -8.67 -36.91 6.06
N PHE A 125 -8.80 -36.39 4.84
CA PHE A 125 -9.50 -37.07 3.75
C PHE A 125 -8.86 -38.42 3.40
N TYR A 126 -7.54 -38.48 3.21
CA TYR A 126 -6.85 -39.72 2.88
C TYR A 126 -6.88 -40.73 4.03
N LEU A 127 -6.67 -40.30 5.28
CA LEU A 127 -6.75 -41.17 6.45
C LEU A 127 -8.16 -41.72 6.65
N SER A 128 -9.19 -40.88 6.51
CA SER A 128 -10.59 -41.31 6.63
C SER A 128 -10.96 -42.34 5.56
N SER A 129 -10.52 -42.13 4.33
CA SER A 129 -10.76 -43.03 3.20
C SER A 129 -10.04 -44.37 3.38
N PHE A 130 -8.81 -44.35 3.89
CA PHE A 130 -8.04 -45.56 4.21
C PHE A 130 -8.72 -46.40 5.30
N LEU A 131 -9.10 -45.78 6.42
CA LEU A 131 -9.79 -46.46 7.52
C LEU A 131 -11.15 -47.03 7.09
N HIS A 132 -11.92 -46.28 6.31
CA HIS A 132 -13.22 -46.74 5.81
C HIS A 132 -13.07 -47.93 4.85
N SER A 133 -12.02 -47.95 4.02
CA SER A 133 -11.70 -49.08 3.12
C SER A 133 -11.37 -50.36 3.91
N GLU A 134 -10.53 -50.25 4.96
CA GLU A 134 -10.18 -51.38 5.82
C GLU A 134 -11.38 -51.94 6.60
N GLN A 135 -12.27 -51.07 7.08
CA GLN A 135 -13.51 -51.50 7.74
C GLN A 135 -14.45 -52.27 6.80
N LYS A 136 -14.56 -51.84 5.53
CA LYS A 136 -15.34 -52.58 4.52
C LYS A 136 -14.76 -53.95 4.22
N LYS A 137 -13.42 -54.09 4.16
CA LYS A 137 -12.77 -55.40 3.97
C LYS A 137 -13.03 -56.35 5.14
N ARG A 138 -12.96 -55.88 6.39
CA ARG A 138 -13.23 -56.74 7.56
C ARG A 138 -14.68 -57.25 7.63
N LYS A 139 -15.67 -56.46 7.19
CA LYS A 139 -17.07 -56.89 7.14
C LYS A 139 -17.40 -57.94 6.06
N LEU A 140 -16.51 -58.16 5.10
CA LEU A 140 -16.70 -59.17 4.04
C LEU A 140 -16.03 -60.52 4.36
N ILE A 141 -15.12 -60.54 5.33
CA ILE A 141 -14.35 -61.74 5.74
C ILE A 141 -14.99 -62.41 6.98
N LEU A 142 -15.88 -61.70 7.70
CA LEU A 142 -16.68 -62.22 8.81
C LEU A 142 -18.08 -62.60 8.33
#